data_AF-A0A5N6UBH8-F1
#
_entry.id   AF-A0A5N6UBH8-F1
#
_cell.length_a   1.000
_cell.length_b   1.000
_cell.length_c   1.000
_cell.angle_alpha   90.00
_cell.angle_beta   90.00
_cell.angle_gamma   90.00
#
_symmetry.space_group_name_H-M   'P 1'
#
loop_
_entity.id
_entity.type
_entity.pdbx_description
1 polymer ?
#
loop_
_entity_poly.entity_id
_entity_poly.type
_entity_poly.pdbx_seq_one_letter_code
_entity_poly.pdbx_strand_id
1 'polypeptide(L)'
;MPLKDYLAKRFEPLLRRVEDKLEQSGHLQKAQQLRRKQQDWRIYQPQLWEHFAFYWANERGQRYVIQHEAYLQVKHDTLFQELNKTPSVADATVTEMESIQKELQDYNHAIWMAEREMQTILRTFPVGPLKRALLCRHRSNDWYLMKWLQTECADMGGCCGRGCGCCMRPRSSKRPNHLGHCTPACKCCEDVRGFRIDLDQVEDPTVTDFDVDEAALKGPSTSYTKSLINAYVWGL
;
A
#
# COMPACT_ATOMS: atom_id res chain seq x y z
N MET A 1 -9.74 11.84 27.19
CA MET A 1 -10.84 12.47 27.96
C MET A 1 -12.04 11.54 28.02
N PRO A 2 -12.39 10.99 29.19
CA PRO A 2 -13.46 9.99 29.32
C PRO A 2 -14.82 10.45 28.77
N LEU A 3 -15.19 11.72 28.96
CA LEU A 3 -16.44 12.27 28.45
C LEU A 3 -16.52 12.27 26.90
N LYS A 4 -15.43 12.67 26.22
CA LYS A 4 -15.40 12.69 24.75
C LYS A 4 -15.51 11.29 24.17
N ASP A 5 -14.83 10.31 24.78
CA ASP A 5 -14.89 8.91 24.37
C ASP A 5 -16.30 8.33 24.56
N TYR A 6 -16.90 8.59 25.72
CA TYR A 6 -18.29 8.20 26.00
C TYR A 6 -19.25 8.79 24.96
N LEU A 7 -19.16 10.10 24.68
CA LEU A 7 -20.01 10.76 23.68
C LEU A 7 -19.78 10.20 22.28
N ALA A 8 -18.53 9.98 21.87
CA ALA A 8 -18.20 9.42 20.57
C ALA A 8 -18.80 8.01 20.39
N LYS A 9 -18.75 7.17 21.42
CA LYS A 9 -19.37 5.83 21.41
C LYS A 9 -20.89 5.90 21.44
N ARG A 10 -21.46 6.74 22.32
CA ARG A 10 -22.91 6.88 22.49
C ARG A 10 -23.60 7.38 21.23
N PHE A 11 -22.98 8.32 20.52
CA PHE A 11 -23.53 8.94 19.31
C PHE A 11 -23.02 8.32 18.01
N GLU A 12 -22.16 7.29 18.03
CA GLU A 12 -21.63 6.65 16.82
C GLU A 12 -22.71 6.27 15.79
N PRO A 13 -23.87 5.67 16.16
CA PRO A 13 -24.90 5.35 15.17
C PRO A 13 -25.47 6.58 14.46
N LEU A 14 -25.59 7.71 15.16
CA LEU A 14 -26.05 8.96 14.57
C LEU A 14 -24.97 9.57 13.69
N LEU A 15 -23.73 9.63 14.18
CA LEU A 15 -22.59 10.18 13.44
C LEU A 15 -22.34 9.40 12.15
N ARG A 16 -22.47 8.06 12.19
CA ARG A 16 -22.40 7.21 10.99
C ARG A 16 -23.48 7.56 9.97
N ARG A 17 -24.73 7.78 10.38
CA ARG A 17 -25.79 8.23 9.44
C ARG A 17 -25.45 9.58 8.79
N VAL A 18 -24.79 10.48 9.54
CA VAL A 18 -24.32 11.75 8.99
C VAL A 18 -23.17 11.54 8.01
N GLU A 19 -22.20 10.68 8.33
CA GLU A 19 -21.14 10.26 7.39
C GLU A 19 -21.74 9.73 6.09
N ASP A 20 -22.65 8.76 6.18
CA ASP A 20 -23.26 8.10 5.01
C ASP A 20 -24.00 9.12 4.12
N LYS A 21 -24.73 10.07 4.72
CA LYS A 21 -25.38 11.17 3.99
C LYS A 21 -24.38 12.09 3.30
N LEU A 22 -23.28 12.44 3.98
CA LEU A 22 -22.21 13.25 3.39
C LEU A 22 -21.58 12.54 2.20
N GLU A 23 -21.29 11.24 2.32
CA GLU A 23 -20.73 10.45 1.22
C GLU A 23 -21.69 10.35 0.04
N GLN A 24 -22.95 10.02 0.28
CA GLN A 24 -23.99 9.92 -0.76
C GLN A 24 -24.22 11.25 -1.49
N SER A 25 -23.97 12.38 -0.83
CA SER A 25 -24.10 13.72 -1.40
C SER A 25 -22.78 14.22 -2.05
N GLY A 26 -21.76 13.37 -2.19
CA GLY A 26 -20.46 13.73 -2.79
C GLY A 26 -19.52 14.53 -1.88
N HIS A 27 -19.86 14.70 -0.60
CA HIS A 27 -19.05 15.43 0.38
C HIS A 27 -18.05 14.52 1.13
N LEU A 28 -17.27 13.72 0.38
CA LEU A 28 -16.34 12.74 0.93
C LEU A 28 -15.34 13.33 1.93
N GLN A 29 -14.76 14.51 1.63
CA GLN A 29 -13.80 15.16 2.53
C GLN A 29 -14.43 15.51 3.89
N LYS A 30 -15.68 16.00 3.91
CA LYS A 30 -16.39 16.29 5.15
C LYS A 30 -16.70 15.01 5.94
N ALA A 31 -17.06 13.92 5.24
CA ALA A 31 -17.25 12.62 5.88
C ALA A 31 -15.95 12.11 6.54
N GLN A 32 -14.81 12.24 5.86
CA GLN A 32 -13.50 11.87 6.41
C GLN A 32 -13.08 12.75 7.59
N GLN A 33 -13.31 14.07 7.53
CA GLN A 33 -13.09 14.97 8.67
C GLN A 33 -13.93 14.56 9.89
N LEU A 34 -15.18 14.16 9.67
CA LEU A 34 -16.06 13.67 10.74
C LEU A 34 -15.57 12.35 11.35
N ARG A 35 -15.05 11.42 10.53
CA ARG A 35 -14.45 10.16 11.02
C ARG A 35 -13.18 10.39 11.81
N ARG A 36 -12.29 11.25 11.31
CA ARG A 36 -11.08 11.64 12.03
C ARG A 36 -11.43 12.25 13.38
N LYS A 37 -12.39 13.18 13.42
CA LYS A 37 -12.85 13.81 14.67
C LYS A 37 -13.43 12.81 15.66
N GLN A 38 -14.19 11.82 15.18
CA GLN A 38 -14.67 10.72 16.02
C GLN A 38 -13.53 9.87 16.58
N GLN A 39 -12.52 9.58 15.76
CA GLN A 39 -11.33 8.83 16.19
C GLN A 39 -10.54 9.62 17.24
N ASP A 40 -10.35 10.92 17.05
CA ASP A 40 -9.66 11.81 17.99
C ASP A 40 -10.37 11.92 19.34
N TRP A 41 -11.70 11.76 19.36
CA TRP A 41 -12.49 11.74 20.59
C TRP A 41 -12.40 10.43 21.37
N ARG A 42 -12.02 9.33 20.71
CA ARG A 42 -11.85 8.03 21.38
C ARG A 42 -10.60 8.01 22.25
N ILE A 43 -10.67 7.22 23.32
CA ILE A 43 -9.48 6.85 24.09
C ILE A 43 -8.52 6.11 23.14
N TYR A 44 -7.23 6.38 23.29
CA TYR A 44 -6.21 5.71 22.51
C TYR A 44 -6.25 4.19 22.78
N GLN A 45 -6.19 3.40 21.72
CA GLN A 45 -6.23 1.95 21.76
C GLN A 45 -5.02 1.43 20.97
N PRO A 46 -3.94 1.00 21.63
CA PRO A 46 -2.73 0.52 20.95
C PRO A 46 -3.04 -0.56 19.91
N GLN A 47 -3.88 -1.52 20.29
CA GLN A 47 -4.25 -2.66 19.45
C GLN A 47 -4.90 -2.21 18.13
N LEU A 48 -5.68 -1.13 18.14
CA LEU A 48 -6.31 -0.61 16.93
C LEU A 48 -5.26 -0.12 15.92
N TRP A 49 -4.19 0.51 16.40
CA TRP A 49 -3.14 1.04 15.55
C TRP A 49 -2.09 0.00 15.19
N GLU A 50 -1.87 -1.00 16.03
CA GLU A 50 -1.15 -2.23 15.65
C GLU A 50 -1.83 -2.92 14.47
N HIS A 51 -3.17 -3.05 14.49
CA HIS A 51 -3.91 -3.59 13.34
C HIS A 51 -3.73 -2.74 12.07
N PHE A 52 -3.66 -1.42 12.20
CA PHE A 52 -3.34 -0.54 11.07
C PHE A 52 -1.91 -0.76 10.56
N ALA A 53 -0.93 -0.87 11.45
CA ALA A 53 0.46 -1.14 11.08
C ALA A 53 0.58 -2.48 10.35
N PHE A 54 -0.06 -3.54 10.85
CA PHE A 54 -0.11 -4.84 10.17
C PHE A 54 -0.79 -4.76 8.80
N TYR A 55 -1.90 -4.02 8.68
CA TYR A 55 -2.56 -3.78 7.40
C TYR A 55 -1.63 -3.10 6.39
N TRP A 56 -0.97 -2.01 6.81
CA TRP A 56 -0.07 -1.24 5.97
C TRP A 56 1.14 -2.08 5.52
N ALA A 57 1.75 -2.83 6.43
CA ALA A 57 2.87 -3.71 6.13
C ALA A 57 2.49 -4.82 5.14
N ASN A 58 1.32 -5.44 5.32
CA ASN A 58 0.82 -6.46 4.40
C ASN A 58 0.49 -5.89 3.02
N GLU A 59 -0.06 -4.68 2.94
CA GLU A 59 -0.35 -4.06 1.63
C GLU A 59 0.95 -3.76 0.88
N ARG A 60 1.96 -3.28 1.61
CA ARG A 60 3.29 -3.06 1.07
C ARG A 60 3.94 -4.37 0.58
N GLY A 61 3.87 -5.43 1.38
CA GLY A 61 4.36 -6.76 1.01
C GLY A 61 3.65 -7.30 -0.25
N GLN A 62 2.33 -7.13 -0.32
CA GLN A 62 1.54 -7.48 -1.51
C GLN A 62 2.02 -6.72 -2.76
N ARG A 63 2.29 -5.41 -2.62
CA ARG A 63 2.86 -4.62 -3.73
C ARG A 63 4.23 -5.11 -4.14
N TYR A 64 5.07 -5.50 -3.18
CA TYR A 64 6.39 -6.05 -3.48
C TYR A 64 6.29 -7.31 -4.33
N VAL A 65 5.49 -8.30 -3.91
CA VAL A 65 5.35 -9.55 -4.66
C VAL A 65 4.76 -9.34 -6.05
N ILE A 66 3.81 -8.40 -6.21
CA ILE A 66 3.23 -8.05 -7.52
C ILE A 66 4.25 -7.34 -8.43
N GLN A 67 5.06 -6.45 -7.87
CA GLN A 67 6.11 -5.78 -8.64
C GLN A 67 7.20 -6.76 -9.06
N HIS A 68 7.49 -7.75 -8.22
CA HIS A 68 8.43 -8.82 -8.54
C HIS A 68 7.90 -9.77 -9.62
N GLU A 69 6.62 -10.17 -9.54
CA GLU A 69 5.93 -10.93 -10.60
C GLU A 69 6.05 -10.19 -11.94
N ALA A 70 5.78 -8.88 -11.95
CA ALA A 70 5.90 -8.05 -13.15
C ALA A 70 7.34 -7.98 -13.69
N TYR A 71 8.34 -7.88 -12.81
CA TYR A 71 9.75 -7.92 -13.18
C TYR A 71 10.10 -9.24 -13.87
N LEU A 72 9.74 -10.37 -13.27
CA LEU A 72 10.00 -11.70 -13.82
C LEU A 72 9.32 -11.90 -15.17
N GLN A 73 8.10 -11.38 -15.35
CA GLN A 73 7.41 -11.41 -16.64
C GLN A 73 8.19 -10.64 -17.72
N VAL A 74 8.66 -9.42 -17.42
CA VAL A 74 9.48 -8.64 -18.36
C VAL A 74 10.77 -9.37 -18.72
N LYS A 75 11.43 -9.99 -17.72
CA LYS A 75 12.65 -10.78 -17.93
C LYS A 75 12.38 -11.98 -18.84
N HIS A 76 11.33 -12.75 -18.56
CA HIS A 76 10.92 -13.88 -19.39
C HIS A 76 10.62 -13.47 -20.84
N ASP A 77 9.86 -12.38 -21.03
CA ASP A 77 9.49 -11.89 -22.35
C ASP A 77 10.72 -11.41 -23.14
N THR A 78 11.71 -10.83 -22.47
CA THR A 78 12.99 -10.41 -23.07
C THR A 78 13.79 -11.62 -23.54
N LEU A 79 13.95 -12.64 -22.69
CA LEU A 79 14.64 -13.89 -23.05
C LEU A 79 13.97 -14.61 -24.22
N PHE A 80 12.63 -14.65 -24.24
CA PHE A 80 11.88 -15.21 -25.36
C PHE A 80 12.15 -14.47 -26.68
N GLN A 81 12.23 -13.14 -26.65
CA GLN A 81 12.56 -12.35 -27.83
C GLN A 81 14.01 -12.57 -28.29
N GLU A 82 14.95 -12.76 -27.37
CA GLU A 82 16.36 -13.05 -27.69
C GLU A 82 16.54 -14.44 -28.30
N LEU A 83 15.86 -15.45 -27.75
CA LEU A 83 15.86 -16.81 -28.28
C LEU A 83 15.36 -16.85 -29.74
N ASN A 84 14.30 -16.10 -30.04
CA ASN A 84 13.79 -15.98 -31.40
C ASN A 84 14.77 -15.34 -32.40
N LYS A 85 15.73 -14.54 -31.90
CA LYS A 85 16.76 -13.88 -32.74
C LYS A 85 18.04 -14.70 -32.87
N THR A 86 18.43 -15.42 -31.81
CA THR A 86 19.73 -16.10 -31.73
C THR A 86 19.56 -17.53 -31.21
N PRO A 87 19.26 -18.50 -32.09
CA PRO A 87 19.03 -19.89 -31.68
C PRO A 87 20.26 -20.60 -31.10
N SER A 88 21.47 -20.07 -31.28
CA SER A 88 22.72 -20.70 -30.86
C SER A 88 22.97 -20.71 -29.35
N VAL A 89 22.16 -19.99 -28.55
CA VAL A 89 22.21 -19.96 -27.07
C VAL A 89 20.98 -20.64 -26.43
N ALA A 90 20.25 -21.44 -27.21
CA ALA A 90 18.94 -21.97 -26.82
C ALA A 90 18.93 -22.74 -25.51
N ASP A 91 19.88 -23.64 -25.25
CA ASP A 91 19.82 -24.51 -24.06
C ASP A 91 19.91 -23.71 -22.74
N ALA A 92 20.79 -22.72 -22.67
CA ALA A 92 20.95 -21.88 -21.48
C ALA A 92 19.75 -20.94 -21.31
N THR A 93 19.29 -20.31 -22.39
CA THR A 93 18.12 -19.42 -22.38
C THR A 93 16.84 -20.16 -21.99
N VAL A 94 16.62 -21.37 -22.52
CA VAL A 94 15.47 -22.23 -22.18
C VAL A 94 15.51 -22.60 -20.71
N THR A 95 16.67 -23.04 -20.20
CA THR A 95 16.84 -23.38 -18.77
C THR A 95 16.49 -22.19 -17.86
N GLU A 96 16.96 -20.99 -18.19
CA GLU A 96 16.65 -19.78 -17.41
C GLU A 96 15.17 -19.41 -17.49
N MET A 97 14.56 -19.52 -18.67
CA MET A 97 13.12 -19.29 -18.84
C MET A 97 12.27 -20.28 -18.03
N GLU A 98 12.64 -21.56 -17.99
CA GLU A 98 11.96 -22.57 -17.17
C GLU A 98 12.08 -22.25 -15.67
N SER A 99 13.25 -21.79 -15.22
CA SER A 99 13.43 -21.31 -13.85
C SER A 99 12.51 -20.14 -13.52
N ILE A 100 12.47 -19.12 -14.39
CA ILE A 100 11.60 -17.96 -14.21
C ILE A 100 10.12 -18.37 -14.21
N GLN A 101 9.74 -19.31 -15.07
CA GLN A 101 8.37 -19.80 -15.14
C GLN A 101 7.95 -20.49 -13.82
N LYS A 102 8.87 -21.23 -13.19
CA LYS A 102 8.65 -21.81 -11.86
C LYS A 102 8.52 -20.72 -10.79
N GLU A 103 9.42 -19.73 -10.77
CA GLU A 103 9.32 -18.60 -9.84
C GLU A 103 7.99 -17.83 -10.01
N LEU A 104 7.53 -17.62 -11.24
CA LEU A 104 6.23 -17.00 -11.52
C LEU A 104 5.06 -17.79 -10.92
N GLN A 105 5.14 -19.12 -10.86
CA GLN A 105 4.12 -19.94 -10.18
C GLN A 105 4.16 -19.72 -8.67
N ASP A 106 5.36 -19.67 -8.07
CA ASP A 106 5.54 -19.39 -6.65
C ASP A 106 5.01 -18.00 -6.28
N TYR A 107 5.25 -16.98 -7.12
CA TYR A 107 4.71 -15.64 -6.92
C TYR A 107 3.19 -15.57 -7.06
N ASN A 108 2.56 -16.36 -7.94
CA ASN A 108 1.09 -16.46 -7.98
C ASN A 108 0.53 -16.97 -6.65
N HIS A 109 1.17 -17.99 -6.07
CA HIS A 109 0.80 -18.50 -4.75
C HIS A 109 1.03 -17.45 -3.65
N ALA A 110 2.18 -16.78 -3.65
CA ALA A 110 2.50 -15.73 -2.68
C ALA A 110 1.52 -14.54 -2.74
N ILE A 111 1.14 -14.10 -3.95
CA ILE A 111 0.13 -13.05 -4.16
C ILE A 111 -1.22 -13.49 -3.58
N TRP A 112 -1.64 -14.72 -3.87
CA TRP A 112 -2.90 -15.25 -3.34
C TRP A 112 -2.90 -15.35 -1.81
N MET A 113 -1.78 -15.75 -1.21
CA MET A 113 -1.61 -15.77 0.24
C MET A 113 -1.68 -14.36 0.82
N ALA A 114 -0.99 -13.38 0.22
CA ALA A 114 -1.03 -11.98 0.65
C ALA A 114 -2.43 -11.37 0.52
N GLU A 115 -3.17 -11.69 -0.55
CA GLU A 115 -4.58 -11.31 -0.72
C GLU A 115 -5.45 -11.88 0.39
N ARG A 116 -5.27 -13.15 0.76
CA ARG A 116 -6.00 -13.77 1.87
C ARG A 116 -5.67 -13.15 3.21
N GLU A 117 -4.39 -12.89 3.48
CA GLU A 117 -3.97 -12.24 4.72
C GLU A 117 -4.56 -10.84 4.83
N MET A 118 -4.57 -10.09 3.72
CA MET A 118 -5.24 -8.79 3.65
C MET A 118 -6.72 -8.88 4.00
N GLN A 119 -7.43 -9.90 3.49
CA GLN A 119 -8.84 -10.13 3.85
C GLN A 119 -9.01 -10.52 5.33
N THR A 120 -8.12 -11.33 5.88
CA THR A 120 -8.12 -11.70 7.30
C THR A 120 -7.95 -10.47 8.17
N ILE A 121 -6.93 -9.65 7.91
CA ILE A 121 -6.66 -8.41 8.64
C ILE A 121 -7.87 -7.48 8.56
N LEU A 122 -8.44 -7.28 7.36
CA LEU A 122 -9.62 -6.44 7.20
C LEU A 122 -10.85 -6.98 7.94
N ARG A 123 -11.02 -8.29 8.06
CA ARG A 123 -12.14 -8.90 8.83
C ARG A 123 -11.96 -8.69 10.32
N THR A 124 -10.75 -8.89 10.84
CA THR A 124 -10.43 -8.72 12.27
C THR A 124 -10.25 -7.27 12.69
N PHE A 125 -10.00 -6.35 11.74
CA PHE A 125 -9.87 -4.92 12.01
C PHE A 125 -11.08 -4.40 12.82
N PRO A 126 -10.88 -3.80 14.00
CA PRO A 126 -11.98 -3.33 14.83
C PRO A 126 -12.92 -2.36 14.09
N VAL A 127 -14.23 -2.58 14.23
CA VAL A 127 -15.23 -1.70 13.62
C VAL A 127 -15.19 -0.33 14.29
N GLY A 128 -15.03 0.72 13.49
CA GLY A 128 -14.99 2.09 13.98
C GLY A 128 -14.62 3.10 12.90
N PRO A 129 -14.44 4.38 13.29
CA PRO A 129 -14.14 5.47 12.36
C PRO A 129 -12.88 5.23 11.54
N LEU A 130 -11.81 4.67 12.15
CA LEU A 130 -10.55 4.37 11.46
C LEU A 130 -10.76 3.37 10.31
N LYS A 131 -11.40 2.21 10.59
CA LYS A 131 -11.71 1.21 9.58
C LYS A 131 -12.61 1.77 8.48
N ARG A 132 -13.64 2.54 8.84
CA ARG A 132 -14.54 3.18 7.86
C ARG A 132 -13.79 4.15 6.95
N ALA A 133 -12.90 4.96 7.51
CA ALA A 133 -12.10 5.90 6.76
C ALA A 133 -11.11 5.22 5.82
N LEU A 134 -10.40 4.20 6.30
CA LEU A 134 -9.49 3.37 5.50
C LEU A 134 -10.22 2.77 4.30
N LEU A 135 -11.33 2.07 4.56
CA LEU A 135 -12.13 1.44 3.51
C LEU A 135 -12.72 2.45 2.53
N CYS A 136 -13.16 3.63 3.01
CA CYS A 136 -13.63 4.70 2.14
C CYS A 136 -12.50 5.22 1.24
N ARG A 137 -11.33 5.50 1.82
CA ARG A 137 -10.19 6.04 1.09
C ARG A 137 -9.73 5.09 0.00
N HIS A 138 -9.58 3.81 0.31
CA HIS A 138 -9.12 2.78 -0.64
C HIS A 138 -10.17 2.39 -1.71
N ARG A 139 -11.43 2.84 -1.60
CA ARG A 139 -12.40 2.72 -2.72
C ARG A 139 -12.12 3.74 -3.83
N SER A 140 -11.41 4.82 -3.53
CA SER A 140 -11.06 5.81 -4.55
C SER A 140 -9.88 5.29 -5.38
N ASN A 141 -9.99 5.34 -6.71
CA ASN A 141 -8.91 4.87 -7.58
C ASN A 141 -7.63 5.72 -7.50
N ASP A 142 -7.68 6.90 -6.89
CA ASP A 142 -6.56 7.83 -6.74
C ASP A 142 -5.95 7.82 -5.33
N TRP A 143 -6.32 6.83 -4.51
CA TRP A 143 -6.04 6.92 -3.07
C TRP A 143 -4.54 7.07 -2.78
N TYR A 144 -3.72 6.33 -3.53
CA TYR A 144 -2.27 6.30 -3.47
C TYR A 144 -1.62 7.52 -4.15
N LEU A 145 -2.39 8.36 -4.86
CA LEU A 145 -1.89 9.56 -5.54
C LEU A 145 -1.96 10.81 -4.65
N MET A 146 -2.16 10.68 -3.33
CA MET A 146 -2.03 11.83 -2.44
C MET A 146 -0.66 12.47 -2.60
N LYS A 147 -0.63 13.81 -2.67
CA LYS A 147 0.61 14.57 -2.85
C LYS A 147 1.69 14.16 -1.85
N TRP A 148 1.31 13.90 -0.60
CA TRP A 148 2.25 13.45 0.42
C TRP A 148 2.86 12.07 0.11
N LEU A 149 2.06 11.07 -0.27
CA LEU A 149 2.55 9.73 -0.67
C LEU A 149 3.45 9.79 -1.92
N GLN A 150 3.10 10.67 -2.88
CA GLN A 150 3.94 10.91 -4.05
C GLN A 150 5.29 11.55 -3.68
N THR A 151 5.27 12.48 -2.72
CA THR A 151 6.48 13.16 -2.22
C THR A 151 7.36 12.17 -1.48
N GLU A 152 6.79 11.38 -0.57
CA GLU A 152 7.48 10.27 0.11
C GLU A 152 8.12 9.31 -0.89
N CYS A 153 7.37 8.87 -1.91
CA CYS A 153 7.92 8.03 -2.97
C CYS A 153 9.08 8.71 -3.71
N ALA A 154 9.02 10.03 -3.95
CA ALA A 154 10.10 10.77 -4.59
C ALA A 154 11.34 10.89 -3.69
N ASP A 155 11.15 11.21 -2.41
CA ASP A 155 12.21 11.39 -1.41
C ASP A 155 12.97 10.08 -1.17
N MET A 156 12.28 8.93 -1.22
CA MET A 156 12.89 7.60 -1.16
C MET A 156 13.56 7.16 -2.48
N GLY A 157 13.77 8.07 -3.43
CA GLY A 157 14.40 7.79 -4.73
C GLY A 157 13.50 6.98 -5.69
N GLY A 158 12.19 7.00 -5.49
CA GLY A 158 11.22 6.24 -6.26
C GLY A 158 10.80 6.90 -7.57
N CYS A 159 9.88 6.22 -8.26
CA CYS A 159 9.39 6.60 -9.59
C CYS A 159 8.75 8.00 -9.65
N CYS A 160 8.15 8.47 -8.55
CA CYS A 160 7.46 9.77 -8.49
C CYS A 160 8.43 10.95 -8.68
N GLY A 161 9.67 10.86 -8.19
CA GLY A 161 10.68 11.92 -8.37
C GLY A 161 11.21 12.02 -9.81
N ARG A 162 11.03 10.98 -10.62
CA ARG A 162 11.55 10.91 -12.01
C ARG A 162 10.48 11.12 -13.08
N GLY A 163 9.21 11.13 -12.72
CA GLY A 163 8.11 11.29 -13.67
C GLY A 163 7.92 10.12 -14.65
N CYS A 164 8.45 8.91 -14.37
CA CYS A 164 8.33 7.76 -15.29
C CYS A 164 6.92 7.15 -15.37
N GLY A 165 5.95 7.64 -14.59
CA GLY A 165 4.55 7.21 -14.63
C GLY A 165 4.26 5.81 -14.10
N CYS A 166 5.26 5.05 -13.64
CA CYS A 166 5.08 3.66 -13.23
C CYS A 166 4.10 3.47 -12.04
N CYS A 167 3.94 4.48 -11.18
CA CYS A 167 3.00 4.41 -10.06
C CYS A 167 1.53 4.53 -10.50
N MET A 168 1.25 5.12 -11.67
CA MET A 168 -0.10 5.39 -12.18
C MET A 168 -0.64 4.30 -13.12
N ARG A 169 0.19 3.29 -13.44
CA ARG A 169 -0.17 2.21 -14.36
C ARG A 169 -0.14 0.86 -13.65
N PRO A 170 -0.95 -0.10 -14.09
CA PRO A 170 -0.84 -1.47 -13.62
C PRO A 170 0.58 -2.02 -13.83
N ARG A 171 1.07 -2.82 -12.88
CA ARG A 171 2.40 -3.42 -12.96
C ARG A 171 2.46 -4.54 -14.00
N SER A 172 1.38 -5.29 -14.13
CA SER A 172 1.19 -6.30 -15.17
C SER A 172 -0.27 -6.30 -15.64
N SER A 173 -0.50 -6.80 -16.85
CA SER A 173 -1.86 -6.99 -17.40
C SER A 173 -2.67 -8.01 -16.59
N LYS A 174 -1.99 -8.92 -15.88
CA LYS A 174 -2.60 -9.90 -14.97
C LYS A 174 -3.18 -9.23 -13.71
N ARG A 175 -2.71 -8.03 -13.36
CA ARG A 175 -3.01 -7.34 -12.09
C ARG A 175 -3.53 -5.90 -12.35
N PRO A 176 -4.60 -5.71 -13.14
CA PRO A 176 -5.04 -4.38 -13.59
C PRO A 176 -5.46 -3.44 -12.44
N ASN A 177 -5.91 -4.01 -11.32
CA ASN A 177 -6.40 -3.26 -10.16
C ASN A 177 -5.31 -2.94 -9.13
N HIS A 178 -4.06 -3.39 -9.35
CA HIS A 178 -2.96 -3.19 -8.40
C HIS A 178 -2.11 -2.00 -8.82
N LEU A 179 -2.56 -0.82 -8.38
CA LEU A 179 -1.89 0.46 -8.55
C LEU A 179 -1.20 0.87 -7.23
N GLY A 180 -0.15 1.68 -7.32
CA GLY A 180 0.57 2.14 -6.15
C GLY A 180 2.04 2.47 -6.40
N HIS A 181 2.67 3.03 -5.38
CA HIS A 181 4.08 3.41 -5.42
C HIS A 181 5.02 2.22 -5.56
N CYS A 182 6.23 2.50 -6.06
CA CYS A 182 7.25 1.48 -6.21
C CYS A 182 7.70 0.95 -4.86
N THR A 183 8.02 -0.34 -4.83
CA THR A 183 8.82 -1.00 -3.79
C THR A 183 10.23 -1.24 -4.35
N PRO A 184 11.14 -1.87 -3.60
CA PRO A 184 12.47 -2.23 -4.13
C PRO A 184 12.45 -3.14 -5.36
N ALA A 185 11.36 -3.91 -5.55
CA ALA A 185 11.17 -4.79 -6.71
C ALA A 185 10.78 -4.06 -8.01
N CYS A 186 10.64 -2.73 -7.99
CA CYS A 186 10.32 -2.00 -9.20
C CYS A 186 11.49 -2.00 -10.19
N LYS A 187 11.35 -2.67 -11.33
CA LYS A 187 12.38 -2.71 -12.39
C LYS A 187 12.88 -1.33 -12.82
N CYS A 188 11.97 -0.37 -13.02
CA CYS A 188 12.36 1.00 -13.36
C CYS A 188 13.22 1.68 -12.27
N CYS A 189 12.99 1.38 -10.98
CA CYS A 189 13.86 1.87 -9.91
C CYS A 189 15.18 1.10 -9.86
N GLU A 190 15.16 -0.21 -10.07
CA GLU A 190 16.35 -1.05 -10.14
C GLU A 190 17.30 -0.57 -11.25
N ASP A 191 16.80 -0.31 -12.46
CA ASP A 191 17.60 0.14 -13.61
C ASP A 191 18.31 1.47 -13.33
N VAL A 192 17.60 2.41 -12.70
CA VAL A 192 18.18 3.70 -12.32
C VAL A 192 19.20 3.56 -11.19
N ARG A 193 18.90 2.67 -10.23
CA ARG A 193 19.76 2.42 -9.08
C ARG A 193 21.01 1.61 -9.45
N GLY A 194 20.96 0.81 -10.52
CA GLY A 194 22.07 0.01 -11.04
C GLY A 194 22.33 -1.31 -10.30
N PHE A 195 21.50 -1.68 -9.32
CA PHE A 195 21.62 -2.94 -8.59
C PHE A 195 20.25 -3.40 -8.09
N ARG A 196 20.09 -4.69 -7.77
CA ARG A 196 18.88 -5.25 -7.14
C ARG A 196 18.97 -5.13 -5.61
N ILE A 197 17.85 -4.86 -4.94
CA ILE A 197 17.75 -5.02 -3.47
C ILE A 197 17.14 -6.41 -3.26
N ASP A 198 17.85 -7.24 -2.51
CA ASP A 198 17.38 -8.55 -2.12
C ASP A 198 16.82 -8.47 -0.69
N LEU A 199 15.49 -8.46 -0.57
CA LEU A 199 14.82 -8.36 0.74
C LEU A 199 14.99 -9.61 1.62
N ASP A 200 15.54 -10.69 1.08
CA ASP A 200 15.90 -11.87 1.88
C ASP A 200 17.20 -11.63 2.69
N GLN A 201 17.97 -10.60 2.33
CA GLN A 201 19.29 -10.30 2.91
C GLN A 201 19.34 -8.99 3.69
N VAL A 202 18.45 -8.05 3.40
CA VAL A 202 18.43 -6.72 4.03
C VAL A 202 17.01 -6.26 4.32
N GLU A 203 16.86 -5.44 5.36
CA GLU A 203 15.62 -4.69 5.60
C GLU A 203 15.30 -3.77 4.41
N ASP A 204 14.02 -3.54 4.13
CA ASP A 204 13.59 -2.72 2.98
C ASP A 204 14.04 -1.26 3.18
N PRO A 205 15.06 -0.77 2.44
CA PRO A 205 15.59 0.58 2.63
C PRO A 205 14.66 1.66 2.07
N THR A 206 13.56 1.26 1.44
CA THR A 206 12.52 2.14 0.92
C THR A 206 11.31 2.22 1.84
N VAL A 207 11.39 1.64 3.04
CA VAL A 207 10.46 1.83 4.15
C VAL A 207 11.05 2.87 5.11
N THR A 208 10.23 3.81 5.52
CA THR A 208 10.48 4.57 6.75
C THR A 208 9.56 4.02 7.82
N ASP A 209 10.15 3.55 8.91
CA ASP A 209 9.41 3.08 10.08
C ASP A 209 8.55 4.19 10.66
N PHE A 210 7.38 3.82 11.17
CA PHE A 210 6.52 4.74 11.90
C PHE A 210 6.12 4.12 13.22
N ASP A 211 6.13 4.96 14.25
CA ASP A 211 5.57 4.62 15.54
C ASP A 211 4.06 4.84 15.51
N VAL A 212 3.31 3.94 16.14
CA VAL A 212 1.86 4.03 16.32
C VAL A 212 1.46 4.43 17.74
N ASP A 213 2.40 4.87 18.57
CA ASP A 213 2.13 5.35 19.92
C ASP A 213 1.23 6.59 19.96
N GLU A 214 0.69 6.89 21.14
CA GLU A 214 -0.23 8.02 21.30
C GLU A 214 0.45 9.37 21.01
N ALA A 215 1.76 9.50 21.30
CA ALA A 215 2.50 10.74 21.10
C ALA A 215 2.72 11.03 19.61
N ALA A 216 3.05 10.03 18.80
CA ALA A 216 3.22 10.12 17.37
C ALA A 216 1.91 10.46 16.66
N LEU A 217 0.78 9.93 17.16
CA LEU A 217 -0.54 10.10 16.55
C LEU A 217 -1.27 11.39 17.00
N LYS A 218 -1.24 11.69 18.30
CA LYS A 218 -1.98 12.80 18.91
C LYS A 218 -1.11 13.97 19.34
N GLY A 219 0.21 13.84 19.20
CA GLY A 219 1.15 14.91 19.52
C GLY A 219 0.87 16.21 18.77
N PRO A 220 1.30 17.34 19.34
CA PRO A 220 1.08 18.67 18.76
C PRO A 220 1.89 18.88 17.48
N SER A 221 3.05 18.22 17.34
CA SER A 221 3.89 18.29 16.14
C SER A 221 3.34 17.46 14.99
N THR A 222 3.70 17.85 13.78
CA THR A 222 3.51 17.03 12.57
C THR A 222 4.60 15.96 12.56
N SER A 223 4.23 14.71 12.83
CA SER A 223 5.12 13.55 12.73
C SER A 223 5.00 12.90 11.34
N TYR A 224 5.97 12.07 10.99
CA TYR A 224 5.89 11.19 9.81
C TYR A 224 4.64 10.29 9.89
N THR A 225 4.44 9.59 11.01
CA THR A 225 3.24 8.77 11.30
C THR A 225 1.94 9.51 10.99
N LYS A 226 1.79 10.73 11.52
CA LYS A 226 0.56 11.52 11.38
C LYS A 226 0.32 11.92 9.93
N SER A 227 1.39 12.24 9.20
CA SER A 227 1.32 12.61 7.78
C SER A 227 0.98 11.40 6.91
N LEU A 228 1.60 10.25 7.18
CA LEU A 228 1.28 8.96 6.57
C LEU A 228 -0.20 8.63 6.77
N ILE A 229 -0.70 8.65 8.00
CA ILE A 229 -2.10 8.32 8.30
C ILE A 229 -3.07 9.35 7.69
N ASN A 230 -2.73 10.63 7.68
CA ASN A 230 -3.54 11.65 6.99
C ASN A 230 -3.68 11.37 5.50
N ALA A 231 -2.58 11.04 4.82
CA ALA A 231 -2.62 10.75 3.40
C ALA A 231 -3.28 9.40 3.10
N TYR A 232 -2.92 8.37 3.86
CA TYR A 232 -3.26 6.98 3.60
C TYR A 232 -4.67 6.60 4.08
N VAL A 233 -5.09 7.09 5.25
CA VAL A 233 -6.38 6.73 5.85
C VAL A 233 -7.42 7.83 5.67
N TRP A 234 -7.06 9.08 6.04
CA TRP A 234 -8.04 10.16 6.08
C TRP A 234 -8.26 10.82 4.71
N GLY A 235 -7.24 10.88 3.86
CA GLY A 235 -7.26 11.67 2.62
C GLY A 235 -7.45 13.17 2.89
N LEU A 236 -6.85 13.69 3.97
CA LEU A 236 -7.01 15.06 4.46
C LEU A 236 -5.69 15.85 4.46
#